data_AF-A0A522GPW6-F1
#
_entry.id   AF-A0A522GPW6-F1
#
_cell.length_a   1.000
_cell.length_b   1.000
_cell.length_c   1.000
_cell.angle_alpha   90.00
_cell.angle_beta   90.00
_cell.angle_gamma   90.00
#
_symmetry.space_group_name_H-M   'P 1'
#
loop_
_entity.id
_entity.type
_entity.pdbx_description
1 polymer ?
#
loop_
_entity_poly.entity_id
_entity_poly.type
_entity_poly.pdbx_seq_one_letter_code
_entity_poly.pdbx_strand_id
1 'polypeptide(L)'
;MMKMVVTMAAAGFMVAGMAIGAEAMPAAPMPASQGPAITLTAGGCGVGRHRGRYGHCRRNWRPVRHCHWRHTPVGPRRVCHR
;
A
#
# COMPACT_ATOMS: atom_id res chain seq x y z
N MET A 1 -35.88 55.28 -24.94
CA MET A 1 -36.47 53.98 -24.52
C MET A 1 -35.47 52.82 -24.57
N MET A 2 -34.63 52.70 -25.61
CA MET A 2 -33.64 51.61 -25.75
C MET A 2 -32.64 51.46 -24.57
N LYS A 3 -32.18 52.57 -23.97
CA LYS A 3 -31.21 52.56 -22.87
C LYS A 3 -31.74 51.93 -21.57
N MET A 4 -33.05 52.07 -21.28
CA MET A 4 -33.68 51.47 -20.09
C MET A 4 -33.84 49.95 -20.22
N VAL A 5 -34.08 49.46 -21.44
CA VAL A 5 -34.19 48.02 -21.71
C VAL A 5 -32.85 47.32 -21.52
N VAL A 6 -31.76 47.96 -21.95
CA VAL A 6 -30.39 47.44 -21.79
C VAL A 6 -30.00 47.32 -20.32
N THR A 7 -30.35 48.30 -19.48
CA THR A 7 -30.03 48.25 -18.04
C THR A 7 -30.81 47.18 -17.29
N MET A 8 -32.06 46.91 -17.65
CA MET A 8 -32.84 45.84 -17.01
C MET A 8 -32.38 44.45 -17.44
N ALA A 9 -31.98 44.27 -18.70
CA ALA A 9 -31.39 43.02 -19.17
C ALA A 9 -30.07 42.70 -18.43
N ALA A 10 -29.21 43.70 -18.24
CA ALA A 10 -27.95 43.53 -17.52
C ALA A 10 -28.16 43.11 -16.05
N ALA A 11 -29.16 43.68 -15.37
CA ALA A 11 -29.50 43.30 -14.00
C ALA A 11 -30.03 41.86 -13.90
N GLY A 12 -30.86 41.44 -14.87
CA GLY A 12 -31.38 40.06 -14.92
C GLY A 12 -30.29 39.01 -15.11
N PHE A 13 -29.28 39.29 -15.93
CA PHE A 13 -28.14 38.39 -16.13
C PHE A 13 -27.27 38.23 -14.88
N MET A 14 -27.09 39.30 -14.08
CA MET A 14 -26.31 39.21 -12.84
C MET A 14 -27.00 38.36 -11.78
N VAL A 15 -28.33 38.45 -11.66
CA VAL A 15 -29.09 37.63 -10.69
C VAL A 15 -29.15 36.16 -11.13
N ALA A 16 -29.32 35.90 -12.43
CA ALA A 16 -29.31 34.54 -12.96
C ALA A 16 -27.94 33.85 -12.79
N GLY A 17 -26.84 34.60 -12.84
CA GLY A 17 -25.49 34.10 -12.63
C GLY A 17 -25.14 33.71 -11.18
N MET A 18 -25.94 34.12 -10.19
CA MET A 18 -25.75 33.72 -8.79
C MET A 18 -26.48 32.43 -8.41
N ALA A 19 -27.34 31.90 -9.30
CA ALA A 19 -28.11 30.68 -9.08
C ALA A 19 -27.34 29.39 -9.45
N ILE A 20 -26.05 29.50 -9.80
CA ILE A 20 -25.20 28.35 -10.05
C ILE A 20 -24.85 27.77 -8.68
N GLY A 21 -25.62 26.76 -8.26
CA GLY A 21 -25.41 26.06 -7.00
C GLY A 21 -23.97 25.60 -6.87
N ALA A 22 -23.36 25.88 -5.72
CA ALA A 22 -22.16 25.16 -5.33
C ALA A 22 -22.58 23.71 -5.07
N GLU A 23 -22.48 22.87 -6.11
CA GLU A 23 -22.65 21.43 -5.99
C GLU A 23 -21.53 20.91 -5.08
N ALA A 24 -21.79 20.85 -3.78
CA ALA A 24 -20.89 20.22 -2.83
C ALA A 24 -20.77 18.76 -3.24
N MET A 25 -19.64 18.40 -3.86
CA MET A 25 -19.34 17.03 -4.22
C MET A 25 -19.57 16.16 -2.96
N PRO A 26 -20.48 15.17 -3.00
CA PRO A 26 -20.74 14.34 -1.85
C PRO A 26 -19.42 13.69 -1.44
N ALA A 27 -19.05 13.83 -0.17
CA ALA A 27 -17.85 13.19 0.36
C ALA A 27 -17.96 11.69 0.07
N ALA A 28 -17.12 11.20 -0.84
CA ALA A 28 -17.11 9.79 -1.17
C ALA A 28 -16.84 9.01 0.12
N PRO A 29 -17.64 7.99 0.46
CA PRO A 29 -17.36 7.17 1.62
C PRO A 29 -15.98 6.57 1.43
N MET A 30 -15.07 6.90 2.34
CA MET A 30 -13.74 6.29 2.37
C MET A 30 -13.99 4.79 2.49
N PRO A 31 -13.58 3.95 1.52
CA PRO A 31 -13.77 2.52 1.66
C PRO A 31 -13.12 2.15 2.98
N ALA A 32 -13.89 1.56 3.90
CA ALA A 32 -13.33 1.00 5.11
C ALA A 32 -12.25 0.04 4.62
N SER A 33 -10.98 0.49 4.70
CA SER A 33 -9.83 -0.29 4.30
C SER A 33 -10.00 -1.61 5.02
N GLN A 34 -10.22 -2.68 4.27
CA GLN A 34 -10.36 -4.03 4.82
C GLN A 34 -9.02 -4.52 5.41
N GLY A 35 -7.97 -3.70 5.36
CA GLY A 35 -6.69 -3.92 5.98
C GLY A 35 -6.42 -2.94 7.13
N PRO A 36 -5.73 -3.39 8.18
CA PRO A 36 -5.37 -2.56 9.32
C PRO A 36 -4.56 -1.34 8.86
N ALA A 37 -4.81 -0.19 9.50
CA ALA A 37 -3.98 1.02 9.33
C ALA A 37 -2.50 0.80 9.71
N ILE A 38 -2.21 -0.34 10.36
CA ILE A 38 -0.91 -0.77 10.82
C ILE A 38 -0.56 -2.08 10.10
N THR A 39 0.46 -2.04 9.24
CA THR A 39 1.03 -3.25 8.63
C THR A 39 2.10 -3.83 9.54
N LEU A 40 2.03 -5.14 9.81
CA LEU A 40 3.04 -5.83 10.61
C LEU A 40 4.37 -5.88 9.85
N THR A 41 5.46 -5.39 10.45
CA THR A 41 6.82 -5.61 9.96
C THR A 41 7.06 -7.11 9.77
N ALA A 42 7.49 -7.51 8.57
CA ALA A 42 7.71 -8.90 8.18
C ALA A 42 6.50 -9.85 8.39
N GLY A 43 5.27 -9.34 8.33
CA GLY A 43 4.07 -10.13 8.57
C GLY A 43 3.96 -10.65 10.01
N GLY A 44 4.62 -10.00 10.98
CA GLY A 44 4.60 -10.40 12.39
C GLY A 44 5.64 -11.45 12.76
N CYS A 45 6.59 -11.77 11.87
CA CYS A 45 7.62 -12.78 12.14
C CYS A 45 8.83 -12.26 12.95
N GLY A 46 8.88 -10.96 13.26
CA GLY A 46 10.00 -10.33 13.95
C GLY A 46 11.22 -10.07 13.06
N VAL A 47 12.26 -9.50 13.66
CA VAL A 47 13.50 -9.11 12.97
C VAL A 47 14.22 -10.34 12.38
N GLY A 48 14.69 -10.23 11.14
CA GLY A 48 15.46 -11.27 10.47
C GLY A 48 14.63 -12.45 9.94
N ARG A 49 13.31 -12.35 9.97
CA ARG A 49 12.39 -13.37 9.47
C ARG A 49 11.36 -12.78 8.51
N HIS A 50 10.67 -13.63 7.76
CA HIS A 50 9.55 -13.26 6.90
C HIS A 50 8.46 -14.34 6.94
N ARG A 51 7.20 -13.97 6.66
CA ARG A 51 6.12 -14.95 6.43
C ARG A 51 6.35 -15.67 5.10
N GLY A 52 6.41 -16.99 5.14
CA GLY A 52 6.42 -17.83 3.96
C GLY A 52 5.02 -18.06 3.38
N ARG A 53 4.97 -18.69 2.20
CA ARG A 53 3.72 -19.01 1.48
C ARG A 53 2.68 -19.79 2.31
N TYR A 54 3.13 -20.61 3.25
CA TYR A 54 2.27 -21.42 4.14
C TYR A 54 2.01 -20.75 5.50
N GLY A 55 2.27 -19.44 5.63
CA GLY A 55 2.05 -18.70 6.87
C GLY A 55 3.13 -18.88 7.96
N HIS A 56 4.06 -19.80 7.79
CA HIS A 56 5.17 -20.01 8.73
C HIS A 56 6.25 -18.92 8.63
N CYS A 57 6.90 -18.60 9.75
CA CYS A 57 8.03 -17.67 9.78
C CYS A 57 9.35 -18.34 9.37
N ARG A 58 10.00 -17.79 8.35
CA ARG A 58 11.25 -18.29 7.76
C ARG A 58 12.38 -17.29 8.03
N ARG A 59 13.62 -17.76 8.22
CA ARG A 59 14.81 -16.88 8.34
C ARG A 59 15.12 -16.23 6.99
N ASN A 60 15.57 -14.98 7.01
CA ASN A 60 15.97 -14.24 5.81
C ASN A 60 17.34 -14.68 5.28
N TRP A 61 18.14 -15.34 6.12
CA TRP A 61 19.42 -15.92 5.73
C TRP A 61 19.35 -17.45 5.71
N ARG A 62 20.20 -18.03 4.87
CA ARG A 62 20.51 -19.45 4.93
C ARG A 62 21.60 -19.68 5.98
N PRO A 63 21.51 -20.73 6.81
CA PRO A 63 22.64 -21.11 7.64
C PRO A 63 23.82 -21.46 6.73
N VAL A 64 24.96 -20.80 6.95
CA VAL A 64 26.22 -21.15 6.29
C VAL A 64 26.61 -22.54 6.81
N ARG A 65 26.86 -23.48 5.89
CA ARG A 65 27.33 -24.81 6.28
C ARG A 65 28.84 -24.84 6.11
N HIS A 66 29.54 -25.16 7.19
CA HIS A 66 30.97 -25.45 7.11
C HIS A 66 31.15 -26.90 6.72
N CYS A 67 31.63 -27.09 5.49
CA CYS A 67 31.90 -28.41 4.93
C CYS A 67 33.41 -28.64 4.86
N HIS A 68 33.86 -29.83 5.29
CA HIS A 68 35.24 -30.27 5.12
C HIS A 68 35.29 -31.71 4.60
N TRP A 69 36.41 -32.08 4.02
CA TRP A 69 36.67 -33.46 3.61
C TRP A 69 37.15 -34.28 4.79
N ARG A 70 36.52 -35.43 5.03
CA ARG A 70 36.95 -36.41 6.02
C ARG A 70 37.36 -37.68 5.28
N HIS A 71 38.56 -38.18 5.58
CA HIS A 71 38.98 -39.50 5.13
C HIS A 71 38.23 -40.57 5.93
N THR A 72 37.61 -41.52 5.23
CA THR A 72 36.95 -42.69 5.81
C THR A 72 37.52 -43.95 5.15
N PRO A 73 37.37 -45.15 5.75
CA PRO A 73 37.91 -46.40 5.19
C PRO A 73 37.37 -46.74 3.78
N VAL A 74 36.19 -46.21 3.43
CA VAL A 74 35.53 -46.41 2.13
C VAL A 74 35.72 -45.22 1.17
N GLY A 75 36.64 -44.29 1.48
CA GLY A 75 36.97 -43.12 0.65
C GLY A 75 36.69 -41.77 1.32
N PRO A 76 37.13 -40.65 0.71
CA PRO A 76 36.87 -39.32 1.24
C PRO A 76 35.39 -38.96 1.14
N ARG A 77 34.79 -38.52 2.26
CA ARG A 77 33.41 -38.03 2.30
C ARG A 77 33.39 -36.56 2.70
N ARG A 78 32.52 -35.77 2.05
CA ARG A 78 32.27 -34.38 2.43
C ARG A 78 31.28 -34.37 3.60
N VAL A 79 31.74 -33.88 4.76
CA VAL A 79 30.91 -33.74 5.96
C VAL A 79 30.61 -32.26 6.16
N CYS A 80 29.34 -31.92 6.35
CA CYS A 80 28.88 -30.54 6.54
C CYS A 80 28.24 -30.38 7.91
N HIS A 81 28.72 -29.41 8.68
CA HIS A 81 28.13 -29.02 9.96
C HIS A 81 27.23 -27.80 9.78
N ARG A 82 26.22 -27.67 10.66
CA ARG A 82 25.31 -26.52 10.72
C ARG A 82 25.79 -25.51 11.75
#